data_AF-A0A2T4VDP1-F1
#
_entry.id   AF-A0A2T4VDP1-F1
#
_cell.length_a   1.000
_cell.length_b   1.000
_cell.length_c   1.000
_cell.angle_alpha   90.00
_cell.angle_beta   90.00
_cell.angle_gamma   90.00
#
_symmetry.space_group_name_H-M   'P 1'
#
loop_
_entity.id
_entity.type
_entity.pdbx_description
1 polymer ?
#
loop_
_entity_poly.entity_id
_entity_poly.type
_entity_poly.pdbx_seq_one_letter_code
_entity_poly.pdbx_strand_id
1 'polypeptide(L)'
;MNLLGLIHQKTESAEEKELLLTAADALWFINTTGQQYEFDDYRQEFRTEGPEMVIASFATREEAEAWLKNHPKPPYMALVLVADQYHVVMYDRDSNFRKLRSTHSIEYHFEEMMKDGRPPPPVASFDTREQASSWFYSRPQRPSQAVIHLAGEPYLAAYHRNIDHLAFHPFSLFEKFEEWRKSLDEKKRSEEPEPHS
;
A
#
# COMPACT_ATOMS: atom_id res chain seq x y z
N MET A 1 30.67 -16.32 4.42
CA MET A 1 30.42 -15.66 3.11
C MET A 1 28.96 -15.83 2.76
N ASN A 2 28.25 -14.74 2.44
CA ASN A 2 26.87 -14.85 1.92
C ASN A 2 26.90 -15.33 0.45
N LEU A 3 25.77 -15.83 -0.06
CA LEU A 3 25.65 -16.35 -1.42
C LEU A 3 25.98 -15.30 -2.50
N LEU A 4 25.61 -14.03 -2.27
CA LEU A 4 25.90 -12.93 -3.20
C LEU A 4 27.41 -12.70 -3.37
N GLY A 5 28.19 -12.78 -2.29
CA GLY A 5 29.66 -12.66 -2.35
C GLY A 5 30.32 -13.79 -3.12
N LEU A 6 29.76 -15.00 -3.06
CA LEU A 6 30.23 -16.14 -3.86
C LEU A 6 29.89 -15.98 -5.35
N ILE A 7 28.71 -15.45 -5.68
CA ILE A 7 28.31 -15.17 -7.07
C ILE A 7 29.16 -14.03 -7.64
N HIS A 8 29.35 -12.95 -6.87
CA HIS A 8 30.17 -11.81 -7.25
C HIS A 8 31.60 -12.20 -7.66
N GLN A 9 32.22 -13.15 -6.93
CA GLN A 9 33.57 -13.65 -7.27
C GLN A 9 33.64 -14.43 -8.59
N LYS A 10 32.52 -15.04 -9.01
CA LYS A 10 32.44 -15.89 -10.20
C LYS A 10 31.93 -15.16 -11.44
N THR A 11 31.26 -14.04 -11.25
CA THR A 11 30.80 -13.18 -12.33
C THR A 11 31.99 -12.53 -13.05
N GLU A 12 31.93 -12.41 -14.38
CA GLU A 12 32.96 -11.73 -15.17
C GLU A 12 32.55 -10.32 -15.62
N SER A 13 31.24 -10.10 -15.82
CA SER A 13 30.69 -8.79 -16.19
C SER A 13 30.87 -7.77 -15.05
N ALA A 14 31.41 -6.60 -15.40
CA ALA A 14 31.57 -5.49 -14.45
C ALA A 14 30.22 -4.94 -13.97
N GLU A 15 29.24 -4.85 -14.88
CA GLU A 15 27.90 -4.36 -14.55
C GLU A 15 27.18 -5.28 -13.57
N GLU A 16 27.23 -6.60 -13.80
CA GLU A 16 26.63 -7.58 -12.90
C GLU A 16 27.30 -7.59 -11.52
N LYS A 17 28.62 -7.34 -11.45
CA LYS A 17 29.33 -7.19 -10.17
C LYS A 17 28.83 -6.00 -9.38
N GLU A 18 28.69 -4.84 -10.02
CA GLU A 18 28.18 -3.62 -9.37
C GLU A 18 26.75 -3.80 -8.84
N LEU A 19 25.88 -4.49 -9.60
CA LEU A 19 24.53 -4.82 -9.14
C LEU A 19 24.54 -5.76 -7.92
N LEU A 20 25.41 -6.78 -7.93
CA LEU A 20 25.55 -7.71 -6.80
C LEU A 20 26.11 -7.01 -5.54
N LEU A 21 27.05 -6.08 -5.72
CA LEU A 21 27.55 -5.25 -4.62
C LEU A 21 26.46 -4.35 -4.06
N THR A 22 25.70 -3.66 -4.93
CA THR A 22 24.57 -2.82 -4.52
C THR A 22 23.53 -3.62 -3.72
N ALA A 23 23.20 -4.84 -4.16
CA ALA A 23 22.29 -5.73 -3.44
C ALA A 23 22.87 -6.17 -2.08
N ALA A 24 24.17 -6.47 -2.03
CA ALA A 24 24.84 -6.82 -0.78
C ALA A 24 24.86 -5.65 0.21
N ASP A 25 25.11 -4.43 -0.27
CA ASP A 25 25.09 -3.20 0.53
C ASP A 25 23.70 -2.90 1.08
N ALA A 26 22.64 -3.10 0.27
CA ALA A 26 21.26 -2.95 0.74
C ALA A 26 20.92 -3.94 1.87
N LEU A 27 21.30 -5.21 1.72
CA LEU A 27 21.09 -6.21 2.79
C LEU A 27 21.91 -5.88 4.04
N TRP A 28 23.12 -5.38 3.86
CA TRP A 28 23.97 -4.97 4.97
C TRP A 28 23.41 -3.73 5.67
N PHE A 29 22.84 -2.78 4.93
CA PHE A 29 22.13 -1.62 5.47
C PHE A 29 20.93 -2.07 6.32
N ILE A 30 20.07 -2.95 5.82
CA ILE A 30 18.92 -3.49 6.58
C ILE A 30 19.40 -4.11 7.90
N ASN A 31 20.45 -4.94 7.83
CA ASN A 31 21.01 -5.60 9.01
C ASN A 31 21.64 -4.62 10.00
N THR A 32 22.45 -3.66 9.54
CA THR A 32 23.18 -2.72 10.41
C THR A 32 22.31 -1.62 10.98
N THR A 33 21.18 -1.32 10.34
CA THR A 33 20.16 -0.37 10.84
C THR A 33 19.09 -1.04 11.70
N GLY A 34 19.16 -2.36 11.88
CA GLY A 34 18.22 -3.11 12.72
C GLY A 34 16.85 -3.38 12.09
N GLN A 35 16.68 -3.16 10.78
CA GLN A 35 15.39 -3.26 10.07
C GLN A 35 15.00 -4.70 9.67
N GLN A 36 15.53 -5.71 10.38
CA GLN A 36 15.38 -7.11 9.98
C GLN A 36 13.94 -7.59 10.14
N TYR A 37 13.26 -7.19 11.22
CA TYR A 37 11.88 -7.59 11.48
C TYR A 37 10.91 -6.90 10.52
N GLU A 38 11.10 -5.60 10.25
CA GLU A 38 10.32 -4.84 9.27
C GLU A 38 10.48 -5.41 7.86
N PHE A 39 11.69 -5.87 7.51
CA PHE A 39 11.93 -6.54 6.24
C PHE A 39 11.26 -7.91 6.17
N ASP A 40 11.24 -8.68 7.27
CA ASP A 40 10.53 -9.96 7.32
C ASP A 40 9.00 -9.77 7.24
N ASP A 41 8.45 -8.74 7.87
CA ASP A 41 7.03 -8.36 7.73
C ASP A 41 6.71 -7.98 6.28
N TYR A 42 7.53 -7.12 5.67
CA TYR A 42 7.41 -6.78 4.24
C TYR A 42 7.41 -8.04 3.35
N ARG A 43 8.30 -9.00 3.61
CA ARG A 43 8.35 -10.26 2.83
C ARG A 43 7.12 -11.13 3.03
N GLN A 44 6.53 -11.14 4.22
CA GLN A 44 5.30 -11.87 4.48
C GLN A 44 4.13 -11.22 3.75
N GLU A 45 4.01 -9.90 3.79
CA GLU A 45 2.94 -9.15 3.11
C GLU A 45 3.07 -9.23 1.58
N PHE A 46 4.28 -9.11 1.03
CA PHE A 46 4.54 -9.24 -0.41
C PHE A 46 4.15 -10.63 -0.97
N ARG A 47 4.15 -11.65 -0.12
CA ARG A 47 3.71 -13.01 -0.51
C ARG A 47 2.20 -13.18 -0.45
N THR A 48 1.46 -12.20 0.06
CA THR A 48 0.00 -12.21 0.08
C THR A 48 -0.55 -11.39 -1.07
N GLU A 49 -1.70 -11.80 -1.60
CA GLU A 49 -2.45 -11.02 -2.60
C GLU A 49 -3.21 -9.83 -1.96
N GLY A 50 -2.74 -9.34 -0.80
CA GLY A 50 -3.39 -8.25 -0.05
C GLY A 50 -3.10 -6.86 -0.62
N PRO A 51 -3.78 -5.81 -0.10
CA PRO A 51 -3.49 -4.43 -0.47
C PRO A 51 -2.04 -4.02 -0.14
N GLU A 52 -1.60 -2.91 -0.73
CA GLU A 52 -0.26 -2.36 -0.48
C GLU A 52 0.00 -2.13 1.02
N MET A 53 1.22 -2.45 1.48
CA MET A 53 1.63 -2.25 2.86
C MET A 53 1.65 -0.76 3.23
N VAL A 54 1.15 -0.43 4.41
CA VAL A 54 1.19 0.92 4.99
C VAL A 54 2.03 0.91 6.27
N ILE A 55 2.67 2.01 6.62
CA ILE A 55 3.59 2.08 7.77
C ILE A 55 2.99 2.74 9.02
N ALA A 56 1.81 3.34 8.89
CA ALA A 56 1.08 3.98 9.97
C ALA A 56 -0.40 4.16 9.59
N SER A 57 -1.27 4.24 10.59
CA SER A 57 -2.67 4.65 10.44
C SER A 57 -2.99 5.81 11.39
N PHE A 58 -3.85 6.71 10.93
CA PHE A 58 -4.31 7.88 11.68
C PHE A 58 -5.83 7.97 11.57
N ALA A 59 -6.50 8.37 12.65
CA ALA A 59 -7.96 8.51 12.63
C ALA A 59 -8.37 9.76 11.83
N THR A 60 -7.53 10.82 11.87
CA THR A 60 -7.83 12.09 11.19
C THR A 60 -6.66 12.62 10.37
N ARG A 61 -6.99 13.55 9.47
CA ARG A 61 -6.00 14.26 8.65
C ARG A 61 -5.06 15.10 9.51
N GLU A 62 -5.60 15.73 10.54
CA GLU A 62 -4.86 16.59 11.46
C GLU A 62 -3.80 15.81 12.23
N GLU A 63 -4.14 14.59 12.70
CA GLU A 63 -3.20 13.69 13.37
C GLU A 63 -2.07 13.28 12.42
N ALA A 64 -2.41 12.88 11.19
CA ALA A 64 -1.43 12.47 10.19
C ALA A 64 -0.48 13.62 9.80
N GLU A 65 -1.01 14.84 9.65
CA GLU A 65 -0.20 16.02 9.35
C GLU A 65 0.67 16.44 10.54
N ALA A 66 0.16 16.34 11.77
CA ALA A 66 0.95 16.58 12.97
C ALA A 66 2.10 15.55 13.09
N TRP A 67 1.82 14.27 12.83
CA TRP A 67 2.85 13.24 12.76
C TRP A 67 3.91 13.59 11.71
N LEU A 68 3.51 13.88 10.48
CA LEU A 68 4.45 14.18 9.38
C LEU A 68 5.30 15.43 9.68
N LYS A 69 4.69 16.46 10.29
CA LYS A 69 5.39 17.69 10.67
C LYS A 69 6.43 17.47 11.76
N ASN A 70 6.14 16.61 12.73
CA ASN A 70 7.03 16.34 13.86
C ASN A 70 8.03 15.21 13.59
N HIS A 71 7.83 14.42 12.53
CA HIS A 71 8.72 13.33 12.18
C HIS A 71 10.11 13.86 11.77
N PRO A 72 11.21 13.42 12.42
CA PRO A 72 12.55 13.98 12.18
C PRO A 72 13.13 13.60 10.82
N LYS A 73 12.78 12.43 10.30
CA LYS A 73 13.17 11.93 8.97
C LYS A 73 12.01 11.20 8.32
N PRO A 74 11.02 11.91 7.76
CA PRO A 74 9.86 11.27 7.16
C PRO A 74 10.26 10.19 6.13
N PRO A 75 9.58 9.04 6.12
CA PRO A 75 9.88 7.97 5.17
C PRO A 75 9.36 8.35 3.79
N TYR A 76 10.27 8.54 2.83
CA TYR A 76 9.94 8.93 1.47
C TYR A 76 9.12 7.86 0.76
N MET A 77 8.02 8.26 0.12
CA MET A 77 7.12 7.40 -0.67
C MET A 77 6.43 6.28 0.11
N ALA A 78 6.55 6.24 1.44
CA ALA A 78 5.81 5.28 2.23
C ALA A 78 4.31 5.62 2.26
N LEU A 79 3.48 4.57 2.35
CA LEU A 79 2.03 4.71 2.45
C LEU A 79 1.58 4.75 3.91
N VAL A 80 0.58 5.56 4.19
CA VAL A 80 -0.13 5.62 5.47
C VAL A 80 -1.62 5.60 5.24
N LEU A 81 -2.39 5.18 6.24
CA LEU A 81 -3.84 5.33 6.24
C LEU A 81 -4.23 6.58 7.01
N VAL A 82 -5.13 7.37 6.43
CA VAL A 82 -5.80 8.49 7.10
C VAL A 82 -7.30 8.24 6.99
N ALA A 83 -7.96 7.94 8.11
CA ALA A 83 -9.36 7.51 8.13
C ALA A 83 -9.62 6.34 7.14
N ASP A 84 -8.76 5.31 7.18
CA ASP A 84 -8.75 4.17 6.25
C ASP A 84 -8.53 4.52 4.76
N GLN A 85 -8.11 5.75 4.42
CA GLN A 85 -7.74 6.11 3.04
C GLN A 85 -6.22 6.14 2.84
N TYR A 86 -5.77 5.55 1.74
CA TYR A 86 -4.35 5.51 1.40
C TYR A 86 -3.80 6.88 1.04
N HIS A 87 -2.68 7.23 1.66
CA HIS A 87 -1.93 8.44 1.40
C HIS A 87 -0.45 8.12 1.26
N VAL A 88 0.22 8.73 0.29
CA VAL A 88 1.68 8.68 0.15
C VAL A 88 2.34 9.85 0.86
N VAL A 89 3.44 9.56 1.55
CA VAL A 89 4.33 10.56 2.15
C VAL A 89 5.26 11.10 1.07
N MET A 90 4.95 12.30 0.58
CA MET A 90 5.86 13.07 -0.26
C MET A 90 6.84 13.80 0.64
N TYR A 91 8.12 13.43 0.58
CA TYR A 91 9.17 14.06 1.38
C TYR A 91 10.41 14.34 0.53
N ASP A 92 10.81 15.61 0.46
CA ASP A 92 12.10 16.01 -0.10
C ASP A 92 13.02 16.46 1.02
N ARG A 93 14.19 15.82 1.12
CA ARG A 93 15.12 16.04 2.23
C ARG A 93 15.78 17.41 2.16
N ASP A 94 16.11 17.89 0.98
CA ASP A 94 16.94 19.09 0.79
C ASP A 94 16.15 20.37 1.03
N SER A 95 14.91 20.43 0.54
CA SER A 95 13.98 21.52 0.80
C SER A 95 13.16 21.33 2.09
N ASN A 96 13.26 20.15 2.72
CA ASN A 96 12.41 19.73 3.83
C ASN A 96 10.90 19.79 3.51
N PHE A 97 10.55 19.74 2.22
CA PHE A 97 9.17 19.68 1.76
C PHE A 97 8.55 18.36 2.23
N ARG A 98 7.36 18.45 2.84
CA ARG A 98 6.63 17.30 3.35
C ARG A 98 5.13 17.47 3.10
N LYS A 99 4.49 16.47 2.50
CA LYS A 99 3.05 16.49 2.23
C LYS A 99 2.47 15.09 2.18
N LEU A 100 1.24 14.94 2.69
CA LEU A 100 0.40 13.77 2.43
C LEU A 100 -0.44 14.00 1.19
N ARG A 101 -0.33 13.10 0.21
CA ARG A 101 -1.22 13.06 -0.97
C ARG A 101 -2.04 11.79 -0.94
N SER A 102 -3.35 11.92 -1.15
CA SER A 102 -4.22 10.75 -1.37
C SER A 102 -3.72 9.98 -2.58
N THR A 103 -3.74 8.66 -2.49
CA THR A 103 -3.50 7.75 -3.62
C THR A 103 -4.77 6.96 -3.92
N HIS A 104 -4.76 6.27 -5.06
CA HIS A 104 -5.83 5.36 -5.46
C HIS A 104 -5.39 3.89 -5.29
N SER A 105 -4.51 3.60 -4.34
CA SER A 105 -3.88 2.27 -4.17
C SER A 105 -4.93 1.17 -3.97
N ILE A 106 -5.97 1.44 -3.17
CA ILE A 106 -7.03 0.46 -2.93
C ILE A 106 -7.94 0.27 -4.14
N GLU A 107 -8.17 1.31 -4.93
CA GLU A 107 -9.01 1.23 -6.13
C GLU A 107 -8.31 0.49 -7.27
N TYR A 108 -6.99 0.62 -7.41
CA TYR A 108 -6.22 -0.26 -8.30
C TYR A 108 -6.24 -1.72 -7.83
N HIS A 109 -6.18 -1.96 -6.52
CA HIS A 109 -6.35 -3.31 -5.97
C HIS A 109 -7.74 -3.89 -6.29
N PHE A 110 -8.77 -3.06 -6.18
CA PHE A 110 -10.14 -3.39 -6.58
C PHE A 110 -10.28 -3.71 -8.07
N GLU A 111 -9.58 -3.00 -8.96
CA GLU A 111 -9.52 -3.30 -10.40
C GLU A 111 -9.09 -4.75 -10.64
N GLU A 112 -8.04 -5.19 -9.95
CA GLU A 112 -7.54 -6.56 -10.04
C GLU A 112 -8.52 -7.58 -9.46
N MET A 113 -9.15 -7.28 -8.32
CA MET A 113 -10.14 -8.16 -7.69
C MET A 113 -11.45 -8.28 -8.49
N MET A 114 -11.80 -7.26 -9.27
CA MET A 114 -13.05 -7.18 -10.03
C MET A 114 -12.87 -7.41 -11.54
N LYS A 115 -11.81 -8.13 -11.93
CA LYS A 115 -11.64 -8.56 -13.34
C LYS A 115 -12.86 -9.29 -13.92
N ASP A 116 -13.62 -9.99 -13.08
CA ASP A 116 -14.85 -10.68 -13.47
C ASP A 116 -16.11 -9.78 -13.41
N GLY A 117 -15.95 -8.47 -13.19
CA GLY A 117 -17.04 -7.48 -13.14
C GLY A 117 -17.86 -7.46 -11.85
N ARG A 118 -17.41 -8.15 -10.79
CA ARG A 118 -18.07 -8.16 -9.47
C ARG A 118 -17.07 -8.40 -8.35
N PRO A 119 -17.33 -7.91 -7.12
CA PRO A 119 -16.53 -8.26 -5.96
C PRO A 119 -16.51 -9.78 -5.74
N PRO A 120 -15.40 -10.35 -5.23
CA PRO A 120 -15.39 -11.75 -4.84
C PRO A 120 -16.47 -12.05 -3.78
N PRO A 121 -16.97 -13.30 -3.68
CA PRO A 121 -18.01 -13.64 -2.72
C PRO A 121 -17.60 -13.31 -1.28
N PRO A 122 -18.43 -12.57 -0.54
CA PRO A 122 -18.16 -12.27 0.87
C PRO A 122 -18.12 -13.54 1.72
N VAL A 123 -17.13 -13.62 2.62
CA VAL A 123 -16.94 -14.78 3.51
C VAL A 123 -17.73 -14.67 4.81
N ALA A 124 -18.26 -13.48 5.11
CA ALA A 124 -19.07 -13.18 6.29
C ALA A 124 -19.89 -11.89 6.10
N SER A 125 -20.90 -11.70 6.94
CA SER A 125 -21.79 -10.52 6.91
C SER A 125 -22.00 -9.99 8.33
N PHE A 126 -21.99 -8.66 8.47
CA PHE A 126 -22.14 -7.96 9.74
C PHE A 126 -22.98 -6.69 9.60
N ASP A 127 -23.60 -6.26 10.69
CA ASP A 127 -24.35 -5.00 10.72
C ASP A 127 -23.44 -3.80 11.07
N THR A 128 -22.33 -4.05 11.77
CA THR A 128 -21.47 -3.00 12.34
C THR A 128 -19.98 -3.32 12.17
N ARG A 129 -19.15 -2.26 12.13
CA ARG A 129 -17.68 -2.39 12.01
C ARG A 129 -17.08 -3.09 13.22
N GLU A 130 -17.66 -2.90 14.40
CA GLU A 130 -17.23 -3.50 15.65
C GLU A 130 -17.43 -5.02 15.65
N GLN A 131 -18.57 -5.49 15.12
CA GLN A 131 -18.83 -6.92 14.94
C GLN A 131 -17.86 -7.54 13.94
N ALA A 132 -17.67 -6.88 12.78
CA ALA A 132 -16.73 -7.34 11.76
C ALA A 132 -15.30 -7.42 12.28
N SER A 133 -14.86 -6.40 13.03
CA SER A 133 -13.54 -6.35 13.65
C SER A 133 -13.37 -7.47 14.67
N SER A 134 -14.35 -7.65 15.57
CA SER A 134 -14.32 -8.71 16.59
C SER A 134 -14.22 -10.08 15.96
N TRP A 135 -15.00 -10.33 14.90
CA TRP A 135 -14.90 -11.57 14.13
C TRP A 135 -13.51 -11.75 13.52
N PHE A 136 -12.95 -10.71 12.88
CA PHE A 136 -11.66 -10.77 12.23
C PHE A 136 -10.54 -11.11 13.23
N TYR A 137 -10.51 -10.40 14.37
CA TYR A 137 -9.51 -10.61 15.42
C TYR A 137 -9.65 -11.94 16.16
N SER A 138 -10.85 -12.54 16.18
CA SER A 138 -11.10 -13.85 16.79
C SER A 138 -10.52 -15.02 15.97
N ARG A 139 -10.11 -14.79 14.72
CA ARG A 139 -9.62 -15.83 13.81
C ARG A 139 -8.23 -16.31 14.26
N PRO A 140 -7.98 -17.63 14.37
CA PRO A 140 -6.67 -18.18 14.76
C PRO A 140 -5.56 -17.83 13.77
N GLN A 141 -5.89 -17.83 12.48
CA GLN A 141 -5.03 -17.37 11.41
C GLN A 141 -5.71 -16.18 10.74
N ARG A 142 -5.22 -14.97 11.04
CA ARG A 142 -5.74 -13.73 10.45
C ARG A 142 -5.32 -13.68 8.98
N PRO A 143 -6.26 -13.67 8.03
CA PRO A 143 -5.90 -13.41 6.64
C PRO A 143 -5.38 -11.98 6.50
N SER A 144 -4.60 -11.68 5.45
CA SER A 144 -4.22 -10.29 5.13
C SER A 144 -5.40 -9.47 4.60
N GLN A 145 -6.39 -10.15 4.02
CA GLN A 145 -7.64 -9.53 3.58
C GLN A 145 -8.82 -10.51 3.60
N ALA A 146 -10.03 -9.98 3.70
CA ALA A 146 -11.26 -10.74 3.52
C ALA A 146 -12.35 -9.85 2.93
N VAL A 147 -13.10 -10.36 1.96
CA VAL A 147 -14.32 -9.68 1.48
C VAL A 147 -15.45 -10.02 2.44
N ILE A 148 -16.14 -9.00 2.95
CA ILE A 148 -17.26 -9.14 3.89
C ILE A 148 -18.44 -8.28 3.43
N HIS A 149 -19.64 -8.58 3.90
CA HIS A 149 -20.73 -7.60 3.88
C HIS A 149 -20.76 -6.83 5.17
N LEU A 150 -20.91 -5.52 5.07
CA LEU A 150 -21.08 -4.62 6.20
C LEU A 150 -22.27 -3.70 5.90
N ALA A 151 -23.29 -3.76 6.74
CA ALA A 151 -24.52 -2.97 6.59
C ALA A 151 -25.16 -3.06 5.18
N GLY A 152 -25.05 -4.22 4.53
CA GLY A 152 -25.65 -4.49 3.22
C GLY A 152 -24.79 -4.12 1.99
N GLU A 153 -23.58 -3.59 2.20
CA GLU A 153 -22.63 -3.28 1.12
C GLU A 153 -21.38 -4.19 1.23
N PRO A 154 -20.77 -4.63 0.11
CA PRO A 154 -19.52 -5.37 0.14
C PRO A 154 -18.32 -4.47 0.48
N TYR A 155 -17.50 -4.94 1.41
CA TYR A 155 -16.26 -4.30 1.85
C TYR A 155 -15.09 -5.27 1.71
N LEU A 156 -13.91 -4.73 1.44
CA LEU A 156 -12.65 -5.40 1.73
C LEU A 156 -12.19 -5.02 3.14
N ALA A 157 -12.12 -6.01 4.02
CA ALA A 157 -11.42 -5.90 5.29
C ALA A 157 -9.93 -6.20 5.04
N ALA A 158 -9.08 -5.19 5.18
CA ALA A 158 -7.64 -5.26 4.93
C ALA A 158 -6.87 -5.16 6.25
N TYR A 159 -6.05 -6.17 6.55
CA TYR A 159 -5.28 -6.24 7.78
C TYR A 159 -3.80 -6.01 7.52
N HIS A 160 -3.30 -4.90 8.08
CA HIS A 160 -1.91 -4.49 8.02
C HIS A 160 -1.20 -4.97 9.28
N ARG A 161 -0.42 -6.06 9.14
CA ARG A 161 0.14 -6.78 10.29
C ARG A 161 1.21 -5.97 10.98
N ASN A 162 2.04 -5.29 10.19
CA ASN A 162 3.15 -4.47 10.67
C ASN A 162 2.72 -3.32 11.61
N ILE A 163 1.46 -2.86 11.52
CA ILE A 163 0.88 -1.83 12.39
C ILE A 163 -0.33 -2.32 13.21
N ASP A 164 -0.65 -3.62 13.16
CA ASP A 164 -1.83 -4.26 13.76
C ASP A 164 -3.15 -3.51 13.50
N HIS A 165 -3.34 -3.02 12.26
CA HIS A 165 -4.50 -2.20 11.88
C HIS A 165 -5.42 -2.95 10.92
N LEU A 166 -6.73 -2.90 11.16
CA LEU A 166 -7.78 -3.42 10.28
C LEU A 166 -8.54 -2.26 9.65
N ALA A 167 -8.42 -2.10 8.33
CA ALA A 167 -9.14 -1.10 7.55
C ALA A 167 -10.32 -1.74 6.80
N PHE A 168 -11.41 -0.98 6.62
CA PHE A 168 -12.58 -1.42 5.86
C PHE A 168 -12.82 -0.50 4.67
N HIS A 169 -12.66 -1.05 3.47
CA HIS A 169 -12.80 -0.31 2.22
C HIS A 169 -14.06 -0.76 1.47
N PRO A 170 -15.05 0.13 1.23
CA PRO A 170 -16.22 -0.22 0.45
C PRO A 170 -15.86 -0.40 -1.03
N PHE A 171 -16.41 -1.43 -1.68
CA PHE A 171 -16.21 -1.62 -3.12
C PHE A 171 -16.81 -0.49 -3.97
N SER A 172 -17.75 0.31 -3.43
CA SER A 172 -18.27 1.52 -4.10
C SER A 172 -17.20 2.61 -4.34
N LEU A 173 -16.02 2.52 -3.70
CA LEU A 173 -14.88 3.37 -4.07
C LEU A 173 -14.42 3.13 -5.51
N PHE A 174 -14.53 1.90 -6.01
CA PHE A 174 -14.11 1.57 -7.37
C PHE A 174 -15.01 2.24 -8.42
N GLU A 175 -16.32 2.26 -8.19
CA GLU A 175 -17.27 2.94 -9.09
C GLU A 175 -16.91 4.43 -9.22
N LYS A 176 -16.65 5.10 -8.09
CA LYS A 176 -16.23 6.52 -8.06
C LYS A 176 -14.88 6.72 -8.77
N PHE A 177 -13.97 5.76 -8.63
CA PHE A 177 -12.66 5.81 -9.28
C PHE A 177 -12.76 5.67 -10.81
N GLU A 178 -13.64 4.79 -11.29
CA GLU A 178 -13.91 4.67 -12.73
C GLU A 178 -14.53 5.95 -13.30
N GLU A 179 -15.48 6.57 -12.59
CA GLU A 179 -16.05 7.86 -12.97
C GLU A 179 -14.98 8.96 -13.03
N TRP A 180 -14.12 9.02 -12.01
CA TRP A 180 -12.99 9.95 -11.98
C TRP A 180 -12.05 9.76 -13.16
N ARG A 181 -11.66 8.51 -13.48
CA ARG A 181 -10.80 8.20 -14.66
C ARG A 181 -11.45 8.63 -15.96
N LYS A 182 -12.73 8.33 -16.18
CA LYS A 182 -13.47 8.77 -17.38
C LYS A 182 -13.45 10.29 -17.51
N SER A 183 -13.65 11.01 -16.40
CA SER A 183 -13.61 12.49 -16.42
C SER A 183 -12.24 13.07 -16.78
N LEU A 184 -11.15 12.36 -16.46
CA LEU A 184 -9.79 12.77 -16.84
C LEU A 184 -9.53 12.56 -18.33
N ASP A 185 -10.00 11.43 -18.87
CA ASP A 185 -9.83 11.12 -20.30
C ASP A 185 -10.63 12.08 -21.17
N GLU A 186 -11.84 12.45 -20.74
CA GLU A 186 -12.66 13.47 -21.41
C GLU A 186 -11.98 14.84 -21.44
N LYS A 187 -11.39 15.26 -20.31
CA LYS A 187 -10.64 16.52 -20.24
C LYS A 187 -9.43 16.52 -21.16
N LYS A 188 -8.62 15.45 -21.15
CA LYS A 188 -7.47 15.32 -22.04
C LYS A 188 -7.87 15.41 -23.51
N ARG A 189 -8.95 14.71 -23.91
CA ARG A 189 -9.46 14.75 -25.29
C ARG A 189 -9.98 16.13 -25.70
N SER A 190 -10.49 16.92 -24.76
CA SER A 190 -10.93 18.29 -25.02
C SER A 190 -9.79 19.32 -25.12
N GLU A 191 -8.58 18.97 -24.66
CA GLU A 191 -7.40 19.84 -24.64
C GLU A 191 -6.43 19.54 -25.81
N GLU A 192 -6.63 18.46 -26.57
CA GLU A 192 -5.88 18.18 -27.81
C GLU A 192 -6.39 19.07 -28.97
N PRO A 193 -5.56 19.94 -29.57
CA PRO A 193 -5.97 20.74 -30.73
C PRO A 193 -6.21 19.85 -31.95
N GLU A 194 -7.25 20.15 -32.73
CA GLU A 194 -7.50 19.44 -34.00
C GLU A 194 -6.26 19.52 -34.90
N PRO A 195 -5.86 18.39 -35.54
CA PRO A 195 -4.74 18.40 -36.46
C PRO A 195 -5.06 19.35 -37.62
N HIS A 196 -4.26 20.42 -37.75
CA HIS A 196 -4.29 21.33 -38.88
C HIS A 196 -4.15 20.51 -40.17
N SER A 197 -5.22 20.49 -40.98
CA SER A 197 -5.27 19.92 -42.32
C SER A 197 -4.71 20.89 -43.36
#